data_AF-A0A1V9KCQ9-F1
#
_entry.id   AF-A0A1V9KCQ9-F1
#
_cell.length_a   1.000
_cell.length_b   1.000
_cell.length_c   1.000
_cell.angle_alpha   90.00
_cell.angle_beta   90.00
_cell.angle_gamma   90.00
#
_symmetry.space_group_name_H-M   'P 1'
#
loop_
_entity.id
_entity.type
_entity.pdbx_description
1 polymer ?
#
loop_
_entity_poly.entity_id
_entity_poly.type
_entity_poly.pdbx_seq_one_letter_code
_entity_poly.pdbx_strand_id
1 'polypeptide(L)'
;MPGIKKYVAATAATAALLGLPTVSYAVPQGRTAHDTARAAVERGTTGTVTRTVPAAKAPTARIVAPGQRVRVSDGSRIWLTEEGKHWTTPDDPEPRFRSVVDGNIDLGAPGVSLQAEGLGGHYLLSGLYYGGTGTASRVTVRTTAGTVHGRLLELGGSPGWGVWYATVDLPADRGKDGLDFLSVVVRDTEGRIYARLGLN
;
A
#
# COMPACT_ATOMS: atom_id res chain seq x y z
N MET A 1 7.96 42.06 34.31
CA MET A 1 7.14 41.38 35.34
C MET A 1 6.62 40.05 34.78
N PRO A 2 6.28 39.06 35.64
CA PRO A 2 6.56 37.64 35.33
C PRO A 2 5.38 36.83 34.78
N GLY A 3 5.67 35.66 34.20
CA GLY A 3 4.67 34.72 33.68
C GLY A 3 5.15 33.29 33.39
N ILE A 4 6.25 32.83 33.99
CA ILE A 4 6.68 31.42 33.85
C ILE A 4 5.68 30.50 34.54
N LYS A 5 5.06 29.58 33.79
CA LYS A 5 4.33 28.43 34.36
C LYS A 5 5.17 27.16 34.23
N LYS A 6 5.67 26.68 35.37
CA LYS A 6 6.29 25.37 35.52
C LYS A 6 5.18 24.35 35.73
N TYR A 7 5.30 23.17 35.12
CA TYR A 7 4.67 21.95 35.62
C TYR A 7 5.73 20.86 35.70
N VAL A 8 5.76 20.14 36.81
CA VAL A 8 6.81 19.18 37.19
C VAL A 8 6.20 17.79 37.27
N ALA A 9 6.90 16.84 36.64
CA ALA A 9 6.96 15.37 36.77
C ALA A 9 5.95 14.59 37.65
N ALA A 10 5.61 13.38 37.18
CA ALA A 10 5.67 12.16 38.00
C ALA A 10 5.79 10.85 37.15
N THR A 11 6.97 10.24 37.19
CA THR A 11 7.31 8.80 37.18
C THR A 11 6.38 7.71 36.59
N ALA A 12 6.89 7.09 35.51
CA ALA A 12 7.34 5.68 35.40
C ALA A 12 6.48 4.48 35.87
N ALA A 13 6.38 3.47 34.98
CA ALA A 13 6.31 2.05 35.35
C ALA A 13 7.04 1.18 34.29
N THR A 14 8.03 0.40 34.72
CA THR A 14 8.79 -0.53 33.88
C THR A 14 8.35 -1.96 34.17
N ALA A 15 8.08 -2.76 33.13
CA ALA A 15 7.89 -4.20 33.28
C ALA A 15 8.53 -4.94 32.10
N ALA A 16 9.66 -5.60 32.35
CA ALA A 16 10.28 -6.54 31.43
C ALA A 16 9.75 -7.96 31.71
N LEU A 17 9.55 -8.75 30.64
CA LEU A 17 9.26 -10.17 30.74
C LEU A 17 10.16 -10.93 29.75
N LEU A 18 11.11 -11.67 30.32
CA LEU A 18 11.98 -12.63 29.63
C LEU A 18 11.28 -14.00 29.60
N GLY A 19 11.45 -14.78 28.53
CA GLY A 19 10.90 -16.14 28.48
C GLY A 19 11.04 -16.88 27.13
N LEU A 20 12.22 -17.44 26.88
CA LEU A 20 12.43 -18.64 26.05
C LEU A 20 12.92 -19.75 27.02
N PRO A 21 12.52 -21.03 26.90
CA PRO A 21 12.85 -21.93 25.77
C PRO A 21 11.58 -22.68 25.25
N THR A 22 11.56 -23.82 24.54
CA THR A 22 12.55 -24.88 24.21
C THR A 22 12.23 -25.58 22.88
N VAL A 23 13.18 -26.31 22.31
CA VAL A 23 13.00 -27.22 21.15
C VAL A 23 12.61 -28.62 21.62
N SER A 24 11.79 -29.36 20.85
CA SER A 24 11.85 -30.84 20.81
C SER A 24 11.23 -31.44 19.54
N TYR A 25 11.82 -32.56 19.10
CA TYR A 25 11.51 -33.30 17.87
C TYR A 25 10.51 -34.43 18.13
N ALA A 26 9.80 -34.85 17.07
CA ALA A 26 9.41 -36.25 16.90
C ALA A 26 9.30 -36.63 15.43
N VAL A 27 10.17 -37.54 14.97
CA VAL A 27 9.96 -38.40 13.80
C VAL A 27 10.16 -39.84 14.28
N PRO A 28 9.18 -40.71 14.08
CA PRO A 28 9.48 -42.12 13.77
C PRO A 28 8.91 -42.54 12.41
N GLN A 29 9.72 -43.23 11.63
CA GLN A 29 9.28 -44.05 10.49
C GLN A 29 8.88 -45.45 10.97
N GLY A 30 8.01 -46.14 10.22
CA GLY A 30 7.64 -47.55 10.47
C GLY A 30 6.12 -47.75 10.35
N ARG A 31 5.53 -47.95 9.16
CA ARG A 31 5.69 -49.08 8.23
C ARG A 31 5.26 -50.42 8.84
N THR A 32 3.99 -50.75 8.66
CA THR A 32 3.55 -52.14 8.38
C THR A 32 2.81 -52.13 7.05
N ALA A 33 3.20 -53.03 6.17
CA ALA A 33 2.53 -53.27 4.89
C ALA A 33 1.74 -54.57 5.00
N HIS A 34 0.59 -54.66 4.34
CA HIS A 34 0.07 -55.88 3.73
C HIS A 34 -1.14 -55.47 2.86
N ASP A 35 -0.97 -55.44 1.54
CA ASP A 35 -1.60 -56.50 0.73
C ASP A 35 -1.04 -56.55 -0.70
N THR A 36 -0.98 -57.76 -1.24
CA THR A 36 -0.36 -58.10 -2.54
C THR A 36 -1.41 -58.45 -3.59
N ALA A 37 -1.39 -57.79 -4.75
CA ALA A 37 -1.85 -58.41 -6.00
C ALA A 37 -1.32 -57.73 -7.29
N ARG A 38 -0.61 -58.54 -8.09
CA ARG A 38 -0.47 -58.51 -9.56
C ARG A 38 0.05 -57.24 -10.28
N ALA A 39 1.19 -57.42 -10.93
CA ALA A 39 1.64 -56.64 -12.08
C ALA A 39 0.76 -56.88 -13.32
N ALA A 40 0.64 -55.86 -14.19
CA ALA A 40 1.23 -55.90 -15.53
C ALA A 40 1.03 -54.58 -16.33
N VAL A 41 1.91 -54.39 -17.32
CA VAL A 41 1.86 -53.45 -18.45
C VAL A 41 2.18 -51.98 -18.18
N GLU A 42 3.29 -51.56 -18.80
CA GLU A 42 3.78 -50.19 -18.88
C GLU A 42 2.79 -49.26 -19.59
N ARG A 43 2.70 -48.01 -19.13
CA ARG A 43 2.57 -46.86 -20.03
C ARG A 43 3.20 -45.64 -19.39
N GLY A 44 3.99 -44.93 -20.18
CA GLY A 44 5.00 -43.96 -19.76
C GLY A 44 4.63 -43.12 -18.55
N THR A 45 5.53 -43.14 -17.56
CA THR A 45 5.59 -42.15 -16.48
C THR A 45 5.91 -40.79 -17.09
N THR A 46 4.88 -40.12 -17.61
CA THR A 46 4.94 -38.68 -17.85
C THR A 46 4.98 -38.04 -16.48
N GLY A 47 6.18 -37.97 -15.91
CA GLY A 47 6.42 -37.26 -14.67
C GLY A 47 5.97 -35.84 -14.90
N THR A 48 4.81 -35.47 -14.33
CA THR A 48 4.38 -34.09 -14.24
C THR A 48 5.42 -33.39 -13.38
N VAL A 49 6.46 -32.87 -14.04
CA VAL A 49 7.37 -31.91 -13.45
C VAL A 49 6.49 -30.71 -13.15
N THR A 50 5.97 -30.68 -11.92
CA THR A 50 5.29 -29.51 -11.36
C THR A 50 6.33 -28.42 -11.36
N ARG A 51 6.38 -27.66 -12.46
CA ARG A 51 7.28 -26.54 -12.64
C ARG A 51 6.83 -25.50 -11.64
N THR A 52 7.41 -25.54 -10.45
CA THR A 52 7.21 -24.56 -9.40
C THR A 52 7.62 -23.21 -9.97
N VAL A 53 6.64 -22.48 -10.51
CA VAL A 53 6.85 -21.11 -10.98
C VAL A 53 7.24 -20.34 -9.73
N PRO A 54 8.44 -19.72 -9.68
CA PRO A 54 8.82 -18.92 -8.52
C PRO A 54 7.75 -17.87 -8.28
N ALA A 55 7.27 -17.76 -7.05
CA ALA A 55 6.27 -16.76 -6.69
C ALA A 55 6.82 -15.38 -7.09
N ALA A 56 6.09 -14.66 -7.94
CA ALA A 56 6.54 -13.37 -8.44
C ALA A 56 6.74 -12.40 -7.27
N LYS A 57 7.90 -11.74 -7.23
CA LYS A 57 8.22 -10.76 -6.18
C LYS A 57 7.11 -9.70 -6.12
N ALA A 58 6.68 -9.35 -4.91
CA ALA A 58 5.73 -8.27 -4.71
C ALA A 58 6.24 -6.97 -5.37
N PRO A 59 5.36 -6.20 -6.05
CA PRO A 59 5.76 -4.92 -6.63
C PRO A 59 6.17 -3.94 -5.54
N THR A 60 6.96 -2.94 -5.89
CA THR A 60 7.31 -1.81 -5.00
C THR A 60 6.84 -0.51 -5.64
N ALA A 61 6.80 0.56 -4.85
CA ALA A 61 6.64 1.90 -5.39
C ALA A 61 7.71 2.23 -6.45
N ARG A 62 7.32 3.04 -7.44
CA ARG A 62 8.27 3.63 -8.40
C ARG A 62 8.95 4.82 -7.73
N ILE A 63 10.24 4.71 -7.47
CA ILE A 63 11.05 5.83 -7.00
C ILE A 63 11.11 6.92 -8.09
N VAL A 64 10.94 8.18 -7.70
CA VAL A 64 11.04 9.35 -8.56
C VAL A 64 11.97 10.40 -7.95
N ALA A 65 12.69 11.13 -8.80
CA ALA A 65 13.47 12.29 -8.36
C ALA A 65 12.55 13.49 -8.03
N PRO A 66 12.97 14.42 -7.16
CA PRO A 66 12.26 15.68 -6.95
C PRO A 66 11.95 16.39 -8.27
N GLY A 67 10.71 16.84 -8.46
CA GLY A 67 10.25 17.51 -9.69
C GLY A 67 10.02 16.61 -10.90
N GLN A 68 10.29 15.29 -10.82
CA GLN A 68 10.09 14.38 -11.94
C GLN A 68 8.59 14.17 -12.23
N ARG A 69 8.15 14.67 -13.38
CA ARG A 69 6.75 14.57 -13.84
C ARG A 69 6.43 13.17 -14.39
N VAL A 70 5.55 12.46 -13.70
CA VAL A 70 4.93 11.21 -14.14
C VAL A 70 3.62 11.54 -14.86
N ARG A 71 3.45 11.02 -16.09
CA ARG A 71 2.17 11.10 -16.82
C ARG A 71 1.23 9.99 -16.35
N VAL A 72 -0.03 10.34 -16.14
CA VAL A 72 -1.14 9.43 -15.91
C VAL A 72 -1.88 9.19 -17.24
N SER A 73 -2.69 8.14 -17.34
CA SER A 73 -3.34 7.68 -18.59
C SER A 73 -4.42 8.63 -19.11
N ASP A 74 -5.01 9.44 -18.24
CA ASP A 74 -5.93 10.54 -18.52
C ASP A 74 -5.24 11.78 -19.14
N GLY A 75 -3.89 11.82 -19.14
CA GLY A 75 -3.10 12.99 -19.54
C GLY A 75 -2.68 13.91 -18.39
N SER A 76 -3.18 13.66 -17.17
CA SER A 76 -2.75 14.34 -15.95
C SER A 76 -1.25 14.11 -15.68
N ARG A 77 -0.64 15.03 -14.94
CA ARG A 77 0.77 14.95 -14.54
C ARG A 77 0.87 15.03 -13.03
N ILE A 78 1.65 14.15 -12.42
CA ILE A 78 1.94 14.14 -10.98
C ILE A 78 3.45 14.25 -10.78
N TRP A 79 3.90 15.07 -9.83
CA TRP A 79 5.29 15.08 -9.36
C TRP A 79 5.36 15.34 -7.85
N LEU A 80 6.48 14.92 -7.25
CA LEU A 80 6.75 15.06 -5.83
C LEU A 80 7.94 16.01 -5.67
N THR A 81 7.93 16.82 -4.62
CA THR A 81 9.06 17.62 -4.13
C THR A 81 9.32 17.24 -2.67
N GLU A 82 10.32 17.82 -2.01
CA GLU A 82 10.47 17.64 -0.55
C GLU A 82 9.28 18.25 0.22
N GLU A 83 8.66 19.30 -0.34
CA GLU A 83 7.55 20.05 0.26
C GLU A 83 6.17 19.40 0.06
N GLY A 84 5.95 18.62 -0.99
CA GLY A 84 4.67 17.94 -1.19
C GLY A 84 4.36 17.39 -2.59
N LYS A 85 3.09 17.01 -2.76
CA LYS A 85 2.54 16.50 -4.02
C LYS A 85 2.09 17.67 -4.88
N HIS A 86 2.50 17.69 -6.14
CA HIS A 86 1.94 18.57 -7.15
C HIS A 86 1.27 17.78 -8.28
N TRP A 87 0.28 18.39 -8.93
CA TRP A 87 -0.33 17.84 -10.13
C TRP A 87 -0.90 18.91 -11.06
N THR A 88 -1.14 18.53 -12.31
CA THR A 88 -2.02 19.24 -13.26
C THR A 88 -2.94 18.22 -13.91
N THR A 89 -4.09 18.66 -14.41
CA THR A 89 -5.00 17.84 -15.21
C THR A 89 -4.94 18.29 -16.68
N PRO A 90 -5.67 17.64 -17.61
CA PRO A 90 -5.75 18.11 -19.00
C PRO A 90 -6.51 19.44 -19.12
N ASP A 91 -7.55 19.61 -18.29
CA ASP A 91 -8.47 20.74 -18.35
C ASP A 91 -7.99 21.95 -17.53
N ASP A 92 -7.24 21.72 -16.44
CA ASP A 92 -6.54 22.75 -15.66
C ASP A 92 -5.01 22.52 -15.71
N PRO A 93 -4.27 23.28 -16.54
CA PRO A 93 -2.82 23.16 -16.63
C PRO A 93 -2.08 23.86 -15.47
N GLU A 94 -2.75 24.59 -14.59
CA GLU A 94 -2.10 25.28 -13.48
C GLU A 94 -1.67 24.29 -12.38
N PRO A 95 -0.40 24.35 -11.90
CA PRO A 95 0.08 23.46 -10.86
C PRO A 95 -0.70 23.54 -9.54
N ARG A 96 -1.48 22.50 -9.27
CA ARG A 96 -2.09 22.25 -7.95
C ARG A 96 -1.04 21.69 -6.98
N PHE A 97 -1.24 21.92 -5.69
CA PHE A 97 -0.30 21.51 -4.64
C PHE A 97 -1.00 20.96 -3.39
N ARG A 98 -0.36 20.01 -2.72
CA ARG A 98 -0.71 19.47 -1.41
C ARG A 98 0.56 19.25 -0.60
N SER A 99 0.76 20.09 0.41
CA SER A 99 1.92 20.09 1.29
C SER A 99 2.04 18.81 2.13
N VAL A 100 3.27 18.48 2.49
CA VAL A 100 3.65 17.53 3.55
C VAL A 100 4.41 18.20 4.71
N VAL A 101 4.68 19.51 4.62
CA VAL A 101 5.50 20.30 5.57
C VAL A 101 4.74 21.42 6.28
N ASP A 102 3.44 21.57 6.02
CA ASP A 102 2.58 22.61 6.60
C ASP A 102 2.11 22.34 8.04
N GLY A 103 2.54 21.22 8.63
CA GLY A 103 2.14 20.77 9.96
C GLY A 103 0.78 20.06 10.04
N ASN A 104 0.07 19.89 8.91
CA ASN A 104 -1.22 19.18 8.88
C ASN A 104 -1.09 17.65 8.85
N ILE A 105 0.13 17.12 8.70
CA ILE A 105 0.41 15.68 8.75
C ILE A 105 1.66 15.38 9.59
N ASP A 106 1.66 14.23 10.25
CA ASP A 106 2.83 13.66 10.93
C ASP A 106 3.43 12.54 10.06
N LEU A 107 4.58 12.81 9.44
CA LEU A 107 5.30 11.83 8.62
C LEU A 107 5.92 10.67 9.44
N GLY A 108 6.03 10.82 10.77
CA GLY A 108 6.48 9.78 11.68
C GLY A 108 5.41 8.74 12.03
N ALA A 109 4.14 9.02 11.72
CA ALA A 109 3.02 8.12 11.95
C ALA A 109 2.46 7.54 10.63
N PRO A 110 2.06 6.26 10.58
CA PRO A 110 1.45 5.67 9.38
C PRO A 110 0.20 6.41 8.92
N GLY A 111 0.22 6.96 7.70
CA GLY A 111 -0.89 7.73 7.15
C GLY A 111 -1.08 7.53 5.65
N VAL A 112 -2.33 7.68 5.20
CA VAL A 112 -2.71 7.71 3.78
C VAL A 112 -3.89 8.65 3.61
N SER A 113 -3.90 9.45 2.54
CA SER A 113 -5.00 10.36 2.21
C SER A 113 -5.73 9.95 0.93
N LEU A 114 -6.88 10.58 0.67
CA LEU A 114 -7.64 10.48 -0.57
C LEU A 114 -7.96 11.89 -1.08
N GLN A 115 -7.91 12.03 -2.39
CA GLN A 115 -8.42 13.14 -3.18
C GLN A 115 -9.01 12.53 -4.46
N ALA A 116 -10.22 12.95 -4.82
CA ALA A 116 -10.86 12.61 -6.09
C ALA A 116 -11.10 13.90 -6.87
N GLU A 117 -10.72 13.91 -8.15
CA GLU A 117 -10.84 15.06 -9.04
C GLU A 117 -11.54 14.62 -10.32
N GLY A 118 -12.69 15.22 -10.62
CA GLY A 118 -13.56 14.79 -11.71
C GLY A 118 -13.10 15.36 -13.05
N LEU A 119 -12.85 14.49 -14.02
CA LEU A 119 -12.34 14.80 -15.35
C LEU A 119 -13.26 14.17 -16.40
N GLY A 120 -14.24 14.93 -16.89
CA GLY A 120 -15.02 14.59 -18.09
C GLY A 120 -15.46 13.13 -18.25
N GLY A 121 -16.10 12.52 -17.24
CA GLY A 121 -16.58 11.13 -17.30
C GLY A 121 -15.78 10.12 -16.48
N HIS A 122 -14.65 10.51 -15.90
CA HIS A 122 -13.87 9.69 -14.96
C HIS A 122 -13.37 10.53 -13.77
N TYR A 123 -12.80 9.88 -12.76
CA TYR A 123 -12.04 10.53 -11.69
C TYR A 123 -10.55 10.21 -11.81
N LEU A 124 -9.71 11.24 -11.62
CA LEU A 124 -8.36 11.06 -11.10
C LEU A 124 -8.45 10.89 -9.58
N LEU A 125 -8.12 9.70 -9.10
CA LEU A 125 -7.91 9.44 -7.68
C LEU A 125 -6.43 9.59 -7.35
N SER A 126 -6.10 10.30 -6.27
CA SER A 126 -4.74 10.34 -5.75
C SER A 126 -4.69 10.57 -4.25
N GLY A 127 -3.54 10.33 -3.63
CA GLY A 127 -3.34 10.65 -2.23
C GLY A 127 -1.89 10.47 -1.80
N LEU A 128 -1.58 10.95 -0.60
CA LEU A 128 -0.27 10.75 0.03
C LEU A 128 -0.25 9.38 0.72
N TYR A 129 0.92 8.79 0.89
CA TYR A 129 1.19 7.72 1.86
C TYR A 129 2.54 7.95 2.54
N TYR A 130 2.64 7.67 3.83
CA TYR A 130 3.83 7.97 4.64
C TYR A 130 3.83 7.17 5.96
N GLY A 131 4.98 7.17 6.66
CA GLY A 131 5.14 6.71 8.05
C GLY A 131 4.92 5.21 8.31
N GLY A 132 4.55 4.43 7.30
CA GLY A 132 4.29 2.99 7.42
C GLY A 132 5.57 2.17 7.55
N THR A 133 5.47 1.03 8.23
CA THR A 133 6.57 0.07 8.37
C THR A 133 6.65 -0.88 7.16
N GLY A 134 7.87 -1.20 6.73
CA GLY A 134 8.12 -2.07 5.57
C GLY A 134 8.10 -1.30 4.24
N THR A 135 8.28 -2.01 3.12
CA THR A 135 8.31 -1.41 1.78
C THR A 135 6.91 -1.35 1.18
N ALA A 136 6.40 -0.16 0.89
CA ALA A 136 5.09 0.03 0.26
C ALA A 136 5.00 -0.70 -1.11
N SER A 137 3.91 -1.46 -1.30
CA SER A 137 3.78 -2.42 -2.41
C SER A 137 2.49 -2.29 -3.21
N ARG A 138 1.34 -2.20 -2.54
CA ARG A 138 0.03 -2.19 -3.19
C ARG A 138 -0.91 -1.21 -2.50
N VAL A 139 -1.60 -0.39 -3.28
CA VAL A 139 -2.73 0.42 -2.80
C VAL A 139 -4.05 -0.12 -3.33
N THR A 140 -5.04 -0.12 -2.46
CA THR A 140 -6.39 -0.58 -2.75
C THR A 140 -7.39 0.44 -2.22
N VAL A 141 -8.26 0.95 -3.08
CA VAL A 141 -9.39 1.80 -2.72
C VAL A 141 -10.66 0.96 -2.82
N ARG A 142 -11.47 0.93 -1.76
CA ARG A 142 -12.80 0.31 -1.80
C ARG A 142 -13.84 1.40 -2.04
N THR A 143 -14.77 1.15 -2.97
CA THR A 143 -15.89 2.02 -3.28
C THR A 143 -17.21 1.25 -3.28
N THR A 144 -18.34 1.93 -3.36
CA THR A 144 -19.67 1.31 -3.55
C THR A 144 -19.88 0.71 -4.96
N ALA A 145 -18.96 0.96 -5.91
CA ALA A 145 -18.96 0.32 -7.23
C ALA A 145 -17.96 -0.85 -7.34
N GLY A 146 -17.00 -0.99 -6.42
CA GLY A 146 -16.04 -2.09 -6.44
C GLY A 146 -14.71 -1.79 -5.74
N THR A 147 -13.64 -2.36 -6.27
CA THR A 147 -12.28 -2.17 -5.75
C THR A 147 -11.38 -1.63 -6.84
N VAL A 148 -10.74 -0.49 -6.58
CA VAL A 148 -9.77 0.15 -7.48
C VAL A 148 -8.36 -0.13 -6.98
N HIS A 149 -7.48 -0.55 -7.88
CA HIS A 149 -6.05 -0.72 -7.62
C HIS A 149 -5.28 0.46 -8.20
N GLY A 150 -4.51 1.14 -7.36
CA GLY A 150 -3.68 2.26 -7.77
C GLY A 150 -2.22 1.88 -7.98
N ARG A 151 -1.46 2.86 -8.47
CA ARG A 151 0.00 2.84 -8.62
C ARG A 151 0.63 3.66 -7.49
N LEU A 152 1.86 3.32 -7.12
CA LEU A 152 2.63 3.99 -6.06
C LEU A 152 3.86 4.67 -6.66
N LEU A 153 4.09 5.93 -6.27
CA LEU A 153 5.29 6.73 -6.52
C LEU A 153 5.90 7.10 -5.16
N GLU A 154 7.22 7.07 -5.04
CA GLU A 154 7.91 7.45 -3.80
C GLU A 154 9.01 8.46 -4.10
N LEU A 155 9.15 9.48 -3.25
CA LEU A 155 10.23 10.45 -3.38
C LEU A 155 11.56 9.77 -3.01
N GLY A 156 12.55 9.83 -3.90
CA GLY A 156 13.88 9.29 -3.61
C GLY A 156 14.58 10.07 -2.50
N GLY A 157 14.96 9.38 -1.41
CA GLY A 157 15.67 9.95 -0.27
C GLY A 157 14.79 10.08 0.98
N SER A 158 15.15 11.00 1.87
CA SER A 158 14.37 11.35 3.05
C SER A 158 13.40 12.50 2.73
N PRO A 159 12.22 12.59 3.37
CA PRO A 159 11.73 11.75 4.47
C PRO A 159 10.93 10.49 4.03
N GLY A 160 11.12 9.99 2.81
CA GLY A 160 10.59 8.67 2.40
C GLY A 160 9.07 8.57 2.31
N TRP A 161 8.41 9.65 1.88
CA TRP A 161 6.97 9.68 1.63
C TRP A 161 6.66 9.47 0.14
N GLY A 162 5.41 9.12 -0.17
CA GLY A 162 4.99 8.89 -1.54
C GLY A 162 3.56 9.30 -1.89
N VAL A 163 3.24 9.18 -3.18
CA VAL A 163 1.93 9.42 -3.77
C VAL A 163 1.38 8.13 -4.34
N TRP A 164 0.12 7.85 -4.06
CA TRP A 164 -0.64 6.86 -4.80
C TRP A 164 -1.59 7.53 -5.80
N TYR A 165 -1.88 6.88 -6.93
CA TYR A 165 -2.86 7.37 -7.90
C TYR A 165 -3.56 6.25 -8.68
N ALA A 166 -4.77 6.53 -9.17
CA ALA A 166 -5.55 5.68 -10.07
C ALA A 166 -6.49 6.54 -10.92
N THR A 167 -6.96 6.02 -12.05
CA THR A 167 -8.09 6.57 -12.81
C THR A 167 -9.25 5.59 -12.72
N VAL A 168 -10.48 6.09 -12.52
CA VAL A 168 -11.70 5.26 -12.48
C VAL A 168 -12.83 5.93 -13.22
N ASP A 169 -13.49 5.21 -14.11
CA ASP A 169 -14.62 5.72 -14.88
C ASP A 169 -15.86 5.92 -13.99
N LEU A 170 -16.66 6.94 -14.30
CA LEU A 170 -17.95 7.15 -13.64
C LEU A 170 -18.97 6.11 -14.11
N PRO A 171 -19.73 5.46 -13.21
CA PRO A 171 -20.88 4.65 -13.60
C PRO A 171 -21.89 5.51 -14.37
N ALA A 172 -22.14 5.17 -15.63
CA ALA A 172 -22.97 5.96 -16.55
C ALA A 172 -24.44 6.11 -16.07
N ASP A 173 -24.90 5.16 -15.24
CA ASP A 173 -26.23 5.11 -14.63
C ASP A 173 -26.38 5.99 -13.37
N ARG A 174 -25.27 6.42 -12.76
CA ARG A 174 -25.28 7.19 -11.50
C ARG A 174 -24.62 8.58 -11.59
N GLY A 175 -23.85 8.84 -12.63
CA GLY A 175 -23.14 10.12 -12.81
C GLY A 175 -22.19 10.44 -11.66
N LYS A 176 -22.07 11.74 -11.33
CA LYS A 176 -21.13 12.25 -10.30
C LYS A 176 -21.36 11.71 -8.88
N ASP A 177 -22.56 11.20 -8.59
CA ASP A 177 -22.93 10.67 -7.27
C ASP A 177 -22.78 9.13 -7.24
N GLY A 178 -22.10 8.54 -8.23
CA GLY A 178 -22.02 7.10 -8.43
C GLY A 178 -20.96 6.34 -7.66
N LEU A 179 -20.04 7.04 -6.99
CA LEU A 179 -18.85 6.47 -6.35
C LEU A 179 -18.65 7.04 -4.94
N ASP A 180 -19.15 6.33 -3.94
CA ASP A 180 -18.77 6.56 -2.55
C ASP A 180 -17.47 5.82 -2.26
N PHE A 181 -16.56 6.46 -1.53
CA PHE A 181 -15.29 5.86 -1.11
C PHE A 181 -15.43 5.34 0.32
N LEU A 182 -15.08 4.07 0.55
CA LEU A 182 -15.25 3.38 1.84
C LEU A 182 -13.92 3.25 2.61
N SER A 183 -12.81 3.08 1.88
CA SER A 183 -11.47 3.01 2.49
C SER A 183 -10.36 3.11 1.46
N VAL A 184 -9.19 3.58 1.90
CA VAL A 184 -7.90 3.40 1.20
C VAL A 184 -6.98 2.57 2.09
N VAL A 185 -6.33 1.55 1.53
CA VAL A 185 -5.34 0.74 2.25
C VAL A 185 -4.09 0.60 1.40
N VAL A 186 -2.94 0.98 1.95
CA VAL A 186 -1.62 0.65 1.41
C VAL A 186 -1.10 -0.56 2.17
N ARG A 187 -0.58 -1.56 1.46
CA ARG A 187 0.07 -2.75 2.00
C ARG A 187 1.54 -2.79 1.62
N ASP A 188 2.35 -3.36 2.50
CA ASP A 188 3.76 -3.61 2.25
C ASP A 188 3.99 -4.87 1.39
N THR A 189 5.25 -5.17 1.07
CA THR A 189 5.65 -6.35 0.29
C THR A 189 5.38 -7.70 0.97
N GLU A 190 5.14 -7.71 2.28
CA GLU A 190 4.71 -8.89 3.06
C GLU A 190 3.18 -9.00 3.16
N GLY A 191 2.44 -8.03 2.62
CA GLY A 191 0.98 -7.95 2.68
C GLY A 191 0.43 -7.37 3.98
N ARG A 192 1.28 -6.91 4.90
CA ARG A 192 0.87 -6.19 6.13
C ARG A 192 0.30 -4.82 5.75
N ILE A 193 -0.44 -4.19 6.66
CA ILE A 193 -0.94 -2.83 6.44
C ILE A 193 0.23 -1.86 6.65
N TYR A 194 0.59 -1.13 5.58
CA TYR A 194 1.54 -0.03 5.63
C TYR A 194 0.82 1.23 6.18
N ALA A 195 -0.35 1.56 5.62
CA ALA A 195 -1.21 2.66 6.08
C ALA A 195 -2.68 2.40 5.69
N ARG A 196 -3.62 3.02 6.41
CA ARG A 196 -5.07 2.92 6.11
C ARG A 196 -5.83 4.21 6.41
N LEU A 197 -6.88 4.44 5.63
CA LEU A 197 -7.90 5.47 5.83
C LEU A 197 -9.26 4.78 5.71
N GLY A 198 -10.09 4.92 6.75
CA GLY A 198 -11.51 4.58 6.68
C GLY A 198 -12.32 5.82 6.33
N LEU A 199 -13.39 5.65 5.56
CA LEU A 199 -14.30 6.71 5.15
C LEU A 199 -15.70 6.21 5.47
N ASN A 200 -16.43 6.97 6.31
CA ASN A 200 -17.75 6.64 6.83
C ASN A 200 -18.83 7.39 6.07
#